data_AF-A0A6J8EHK8-F1
#
_entry.id   AF-A0A6J8EHK8-F1
#
_cell.length_a   1.000
_cell.length_b   1.000
_cell.length_c   1.000
_cell.angle_alpha   90.00
_cell.angle_beta   90.00
_cell.angle_gamma   90.00
#
_symmetry.space_group_name_H-M   'P 1'
#
loop_
_entity.id
_entity.type
_entity.pdbx_description
1 polymer ?
#
loop_
_entity_poly.entity_id
_entity_poly.type
_entity_poly.pdbx_seq_one_letter_code
_entity_poly.pdbx_strand_id
1 'polypeptide(L)'
;MNDTKQQVNYMNEIEKVQVMCGELCNSSRVGHPGLFFHKTKAKNIESCSETVHIFSAVAQAKRDLNLIEYVVLNVLDGSKHSNFDCCIYGDEKLSVHRVKAVVKETYPQNRKFADLKARQYQCNVHNISFQMKHIQLVGKTEFCNSSHIRQPVLYASVKKNKFAICAKIAYNYLNPLHLIEWFEYQKMMGVDTVLISLQQVNEDAYAVLKYYEREGIAILISFPCKLPGDIDRGFSPHKWHYHQSTHDEQVAVYSCKEILQGFDFVAVVDLDEYIVHENFSIYTEMLKSELLPAYPDAASFTLRVSFFITDWGVSGVEPLITSKYIRRSKPLFNRFKNIYLPNRTATMDTHVVWPMKGYRRIRLRSHNVILYHYRKCKNSDNTTDVCMTFSKHNDTKMIKIMFELYDKVVAVQRRCGISA
;
A
#
# COMPACT_ATOMS: atom_id res chain seq x y z
N MET A 1 -3.97 48.83 -9.00
CA MET A 1 -5.13 48.20 -9.63
C MET A 1 -4.86 46.71 -9.72
N ASN A 2 -5.66 45.93 -8.98
CA ASN A 2 -5.95 44.49 -9.07
C ASN A 2 -4.81 43.49 -9.36
N ASP A 3 -4.20 42.92 -8.30
CA ASP A 3 -3.96 41.46 -8.26
C ASP A 3 -3.58 40.89 -6.86
N THR A 4 -4.38 41.15 -5.82
CA THR A 4 -4.06 40.64 -4.46
C THR A 4 -5.26 40.11 -3.69
N LYS A 5 -6.45 39.99 -4.32
CA LYS A 5 -7.67 39.49 -3.67
C LYS A 5 -8.05 38.05 -4.03
N GLN A 6 -7.31 37.37 -4.92
CA GLN A 6 -7.67 36.02 -5.39
C GLN A 6 -6.86 34.89 -4.72
N GLN A 7 -5.73 35.17 -4.06
CA GLN A 7 -4.95 34.16 -3.31
C GLN A 7 -5.39 33.95 -1.85
N VAL A 8 -6.10 34.91 -1.24
CA VAL A 8 -6.57 34.80 0.15
C VAL A 8 -7.79 33.88 0.28
N ASN A 9 -8.57 33.68 -0.79
CA ASN A 9 -9.73 32.77 -0.77
C ASN A 9 -9.37 31.29 -0.98
N TYR A 10 -8.19 30.97 -1.53
CA TYR A 10 -7.79 29.57 -1.78
C TYR A 10 -7.10 28.92 -0.56
N MET A 11 -6.49 29.72 0.32
CA MET A 11 -5.88 29.23 1.57
C MET A 11 -6.93 28.96 2.67
N ASN A 12 -8.02 29.73 2.70
CA ASN A 12 -9.09 29.58 3.70
C ASN A 12 -9.99 28.35 3.49
N GLU A 13 -9.98 27.72 2.31
CA GLU A 13 -10.69 26.43 2.09
C GLU A 13 -9.81 25.20 2.40
N ILE A 14 -8.48 25.32 2.31
CA ILE A 14 -7.55 24.23 2.67
C ILE A 14 -7.44 24.09 4.21
N GLU A 15 -7.48 25.21 4.95
CA GLU A 15 -7.56 25.17 6.42
C GLU A 15 -8.89 24.55 6.90
N LYS A 16 -10.01 24.77 6.21
CA LYS A 16 -11.30 24.17 6.59
C LYS A 16 -11.38 22.65 6.40
N VAL A 17 -10.56 22.07 5.52
CA VAL A 17 -10.46 20.61 5.34
C VAL A 17 -9.45 19.99 6.31
N GLN A 18 -8.38 20.72 6.69
CA GLN A 18 -7.41 20.27 7.71
C GLN A 18 -8.01 20.24 9.13
N VAL A 19 -8.94 21.13 9.44
CA VAL A 19 -9.59 21.20 10.76
C VAL A 19 -10.54 20.01 11.03
N MET A 20 -11.15 19.40 10.01
CA MET A 20 -12.10 18.29 10.24
C MET A 20 -11.46 16.94 10.59
N CYS A 21 -10.18 16.70 10.29
CA CYS A 21 -9.48 15.46 10.72
C CYS A 21 -8.53 15.67 11.91
N GLY A 22 -7.95 16.86 12.07
CA GLY A 22 -7.03 17.17 13.17
C GLY A 22 -7.72 17.33 14.53
N GLU A 23 -8.89 17.98 14.58
CA GLU A 23 -9.55 18.28 15.85
C GLU A 23 -10.34 17.09 16.44
N LEU A 24 -10.77 16.14 15.61
CA LEU A 24 -11.44 14.91 16.09
C LEU A 24 -10.46 13.85 16.64
N CYS A 25 -9.15 14.04 16.48
CA CYS A 25 -8.13 13.08 16.89
C CYS A 25 -7.37 13.48 18.17
N ASN A 26 -7.65 14.64 18.78
CA ASN A 26 -6.85 15.19 19.88
C ASN A 26 -7.62 15.43 21.20
N SER A 27 -8.60 14.58 21.52
CA SER A 27 -9.23 14.58 22.86
C SER A 27 -9.12 13.23 23.56
N SER A 28 -7.93 12.95 24.13
CA SER A 28 -7.81 12.17 25.37
C SER A 28 -6.35 12.13 25.85
N ARG A 29 -5.98 13.12 26.69
CA ARG A 29 -4.91 12.94 27.67
C ARG A 29 -5.53 12.68 29.04
N VAL A 30 -4.77 11.93 29.83
CA VAL A 30 -4.88 11.61 31.28
C VAL A 30 -5.54 10.25 31.61
N GLY A 31 -4.71 9.30 32.09
CA GLY A 31 -5.12 8.21 32.99
C GLY A 31 -4.49 6.82 32.75
N HIS A 32 -3.35 6.52 33.39
CA HIS A 32 -2.84 5.14 33.63
C HIS A 32 -3.52 4.50 34.87
N PRO A 33 -3.27 3.22 35.23
CA PRO A 33 -3.44 1.97 34.47
C PRO A 33 -4.30 0.93 35.25
N GLY A 34 -4.95 -0.01 34.55
CA GLY A 34 -5.62 -1.13 35.20
C GLY A 34 -6.04 -2.21 34.22
N LEU A 35 -5.41 -3.38 34.31
CA LEU A 35 -5.77 -4.60 33.59
C LEU A 35 -7.24 -4.96 33.81
N PHE A 36 -7.98 -5.24 32.73
CA PHE A 36 -8.86 -6.42 32.59
C PHE A 36 -9.22 -6.59 31.11
N PHE A 37 -8.85 -7.72 30.52
CA PHE A 37 -9.31 -8.11 29.19
C PHE A 37 -10.80 -8.50 29.27
N HIS A 38 -11.69 -7.54 29.07
CA HIS A 38 -13.06 -7.87 28.70
C HIS A 38 -13.09 -8.27 27.23
N LYS A 39 -13.34 -9.56 26.96
CA LYS A 39 -13.94 -9.99 25.69
C LYS A 39 -15.31 -9.32 25.58
N THR A 40 -15.38 -8.17 24.93
CA THR A 40 -16.65 -7.63 24.45
C THR A 40 -17.17 -8.62 23.40
N LYS A 41 -18.16 -9.43 23.79
CA LYS A 41 -18.98 -10.16 22.82
C LYS A 41 -19.54 -9.12 21.86
N ALA A 42 -19.30 -9.31 20.57
CA ALA A 42 -19.88 -8.51 19.51
C ALA A 42 -21.37 -8.34 19.76
N LYS A 43 -21.81 -7.09 19.96
CA LYS A 43 -23.23 -6.73 19.85
C LYS A 43 -23.75 -7.31 18.53
N ASN A 44 -25.00 -7.75 18.49
CA ASN A 44 -25.63 -8.08 17.22
C ASN A 44 -25.62 -6.81 16.36
N ILE A 45 -24.70 -6.76 15.41
CA ILE A 45 -24.61 -5.70 14.43
C ILE A 45 -25.51 -6.12 13.26
N GLU A 46 -26.56 -5.36 13.01
CA GLU A 46 -27.67 -5.75 12.11
C GLU A 46 -27.57 -5.11 10.72
N SER A 47 -26.73 -4.07 10.53
CA SER A 47 -26.63 -3.33 9.27
C SER A 47 -25.30 -3.47 8.51
N CYS A 48 -25.34 -3.28 7.19
CA CYS A 48 -24.13 -3.28 6.35
C CYS A 48 -23.16 -2.15 6.72
N SER A 49 -23.67 -0.97 7.10
CA SER A 49 -22.90 0.20 7.55
C SER A 49 -21.94 -0.09 8.69
N GLU A 50 -22.36 -0.96 9.60
CA GLU A 50 -21.69 -1.20 10.87
C GLU A 50 -20.77 -2.41 10.81
N THR A 51 -20.76 -3.16 9.70
CA THR A 51 -19.95 -4.37 9.55
C THR A 51 -19.03 -4.36 8.34
N VAL A 52 -19.28 -3.53 7.33
CA VAL A 52 -18.46 -3.52 6.10
C VAL A 52 -17.93 -2.13 5.81
N HIS A 53 -16.63 -2.05 5.62
CA HIS A 53 -15.94 -0.84 5.21
C HIS A 53 -15.31 -1.01 3.82
N ILE A 54 -15.71 -0.16 2.87
CA ILE A 54 -15.12 -0.13 1.53
C ILE A 54 -13.82 0.66 1.57
N PHE A 55 -12.69 -0.01 1.41
CA PHE A 55 -11.37 0.61 1.37
C PHE A 55 -11.08 1.25 0.02
N SER A 56 -11.44 0.57 -1.07
CA SER A 56 -11.40 1.15 -2.42
C SER A 56 -12.38 0.47 -3.36
N ALA A 57 -12.77 1.19 -4.41
CA ALA A 57 -13.58 0.65 -5.50
C ALA A 57 -12.92 1.00 -6.83
N VAL A 58 -12.64 0.00 -7.65
CA VAL A 58 -11.90 0.18 -8.91
C VAL A 58 -12.68 -0.42 -10.08
N ALA A 59 -12.97 0.41 -11.08
CA ALA A 59 -13.52 0.01 -12.35
C ALA A 59 -12.48 -0.76 -13.18
N GLN A 60 -12.91 -1.88 -13.75
CA GLN A 60 -12.05 -2.83 -14.44
C GLN A 60 -12.54 -3.02 -15.88
N ALA A 61 -11.69 -2.67 -16.84
CA ALA A 61 -11.99 -2.81 -18.25
C ALA A 61 -11.75 -4.24 -18.74
N LYS A 62 -12.55 -4.68 -19.71
CA LYS A 62 -12.17 -5.83 -20.56
C LYS A 62 -10.89 -5.46 -21.29
N ARG A 63 -9.90 -6.36 -21.25
CA ARG A 63 -8.54 -6.13 -21.77
C ARG A 63 -8.49 -5.65 -23.23
N ASP A 64 -9.51 -5.95 -24.03
CA ASP A 64 -9.50 -5.70 -25.49
C ASP A 64 -10.48 -4.63 -25.97
N LEU A 65 -11.41 -4.15 -25.13
CA LEU A 65 -12.53 -3.31 -25.59
C LEU A 65 -12.65 -1.95 -24.90
N ASN A 66 -11.81 -1.63 -23.91
CA ASN A 66 -11.96 -0.44 -23.04
C ASN A 66 -13.35 -0.29 -22.38
N LEU A 67 -14.20 -1.31 -22.48
CA LEU A 67 -15.51 -1.36 -21.85
C LEU A 67 -15.34 -1.86 -20.42
N ILE A 68 -15.86 -1.10 -19.45
CA ILE A 68 -15.85 -1.51 -18.06
C ILE A 68 -16.83 -2.68 -17.88
N GLU A 69 -16.32 -3.82 -17.41
CA GLU A 69 -17.13 -5.02 -17.21
C GLU A 69 -17.61 -5.14 -15.76
N TYR A 70 -16.75 -4.77 -14.83
CA TYR A 70 -17.04 -4.90 -13.41
C TYR A 70 -16.34 -3.81 -12.60
N VAL A 71 -16.88 -3.56 -11.40
CA VAL A 71 -16.20 -2.79 -10.35
C VAL A 71 -15.78 -3.78 -9.26
N VAL A 72 -14.51 -3.74 -8.86
CA VAL A 72 -13.99 -4.51 -7.72
C VAL A 72 -13.95 -3.61 -6.50
N LEU A 73 -14.60 -4.03 -5.42
CA LEU A 73 -14.53 -3.38 -4.11
C LEU A 73 -13.58 -4.17 -3.22
N ASN A 74 -12.57 -3.49 -2.70
CA ASN A 74 -11.68 -4.01 -1.68
C ASN A 74 -12.24 -3.57 -0.33
N VAL A 75 -12.60 -4.52 0.52
CA VAL A 75 -13.35 -4.23 1.74
C VAL A 75 -12.74 -4.90 2.97
N LEU A 76 -12.97 -4.27 4.12
CA LEU A 76 -12.84 -4.88 5.45
C LEU A 76 -14.24 -5.27 5.91
N ASP A 77 -14.50 -6.57 6.01
CA ASP A 77 -15.84 -7.13 6.16
C ASP A 77 -15.96 -8.01 7.41
N GLY A 78 -16.71 -7.53 8.39
CA GLY A 78 -17.10 -8.23 9.63
C GLY A 78 -18.48 -8.88 9.57
N SER A 79 -19.15 -8.88 8.42
CA SER A 79 -20.48 -9.47 8.28
C SER A 79 -20.44 -10.99 8.40
N LYS A 80 -21.51 -11.56 8.98
CA LYS A 80 -21.72 -13.02 9.03
C LYS A 80 -22.10 -13.59 7.66
N HIS A 81 -22.77 -12.78 6.83
CA HIS A 81 -23.30 -13.18 5.53
C HIS A 81 -22.87 -12.19 4.44
N SER A 82 -22.35 -12.71 3.33
CA SER A 82 -21.87 -11.91 2.19
C SER A 82 -22.98 -11.59 1.18
N ASN A 83 -24.17 -11.24 1.66
CA ASN A 83 -25.35 -11.04 0.82
C ASN A 83 -25.62 -9.55 0.62
N PHE A 84 -24.84 -8.96 -0.29
CA PHE A 84 -24.85 -7.53 -0.57
C PHE A 84 -25.21 -7.24 -2.02
N ASP A 85 -25.74 -6.04 -2.24
CA ASP A 85 -25.87 -5.44 -3.56
C ASP A 85 -25.00 -4.19 -3.66
N CYS A 86 -24.60 -3.87 -4.88
CA CYS A 86 -23.87 -2.67 -5.23
C CYS A 86 -24.86 -1.65 -5.79
N CYS A 87 -24.91 -0.48 -5.18
CA CYS A 87 -25.60 0.69 -5.70
C CYS A 87 -24.57 1.59 -6.38
N ILE A 88 -24.70 1.76 -7.69
CA ILE A 88 -23.73 2.49 -8.53
C ILE A 88 -24.37 3.81 -8.96
N TYR A 89 -23.64 4.89 -8.78
CA TYR A 89 -24.10 6.26 -8.98
C TYR A 89 -23.29 6.99 -10.06
N GLY A 90 -23.99 7.70 -10.94
CA GLY A 90 -23.39 8.65 -11.89
C GLY A 90 -23.20 10.06 -11.31
N ASP A 91 -23.09 11.06 -12.19
CA ASP A 91 -23.01 12.49 -11.83
C ASP A 91 -24.36 13.05 -11.32
N GLU A 92 -25.47 12.50 -11.80
CA GLU A 92 -26.81 12.87 -11.36
C GLU A 92 -27.27 11.96 -10.22
N LYS A 93 -27.78 12.54 -9.12
CA LYS A 93 -28.31 11.82 -7.95
C LYS A 93 -29.44 10.81 -8.28
N LEU A 94 -29.91 10.75 -9.53
CA LEU A 94 -31.01 9.93 -10.00
C LEU A 94 -30.56 8.66 -10.75
N SER A 95 -29.35 8.62 -11.31
CA SER A 95 -28.87 7.46 -12.06
C SER A 95 -28.27 6.44 -11.10
N VAL A 96 -29.13 5.58 -10.54
CA VAL A 96 -28.76 4.48 -9.66
C VAL A 96 -28.92 3.16 -10.39
N HIS A 97 -27.84 2.40 -10.53
CA HIS A 97 -27.88 1.03 -10.99
C HIS A 97 -27.60 0.08 -9.82
N ARG A 98 -28.53 -0.84 -9.53
CA ARG A 98 -28.39 -1.83 -8.47
C ARG A 98 -28.07 -3.19 -9.09
N VAL A 99 -26.98 -3.80 -8.63
CA VAL A 99 -26.56 -5.13 -9.07
C VAL A 99 -26.08 -5.97 -7.89
N LYS A 100 -26.24 -7.29 -7.98
CA LYS A 100 -25.74 -8.21 -6.96
C LYS A 100 -24.22 -8.13 -6.82
N ALA A 101 -23.73 -8.00 -5.60
CA ALA A 101 -22.32 -8.14 -5.29
C ALA A 101 -21.95 -9.63 -5.19
N VAL A 102 -20.89 -10.04 -5.88
CA VAL A 102 -20.36 -11.41 -5.79
C VAL A 102 -19.03 -11.39 -5.04
N VAL A 103 -18.85 -12.29 -4.07
CA VAL A 103 -17.54 -12.46 -3.43
C VAL A 103 -16.56 -12.99 -4.46
N LYS A 104 -15.57 -12.18 -4.81
CA LYS A 104 -14.48 -12.54 -5.72
C LYS A 104 -13.40 -13.31 -4.96
N GLU A 105 -13.02 -12.80 -3.79
CA GLU A 105 -11.94 -13.37 -2.98
C GLU A 105 -12.13 -13.05 -1.50
N THR A 106 -11.71 -13.92 -0.61
CA THR A 106 -11.62 -13.64 0.83
C THR A 106 -10.26 -14.10 1.34
N TYR A 107 -9.53 -13.22 2.03
CA TYR A 107 -8.22 -13.56 2.55
C TYR A 107 -8.28 -14.74 3.54
N PRO A 108 -7.49 -15.82 3.34
CA PRO A 108 -7.60 -17.04 4.15
C PRO A 108 -6.93 -16.98 5.53
N GLN A 109 -5.92 -16.13 5.71
CA GLN A 109 -5.13 -16.14 6.95
C GLN A 109 -5.90 -15.50 8.12
N ASN A 110 -5.64 -15.99 9.33
CA ASN A 110 -6.15 -15.43 10.61
C ASN A 110 -7.68 -15.21 10.71
N ARG A 111 -8.47 -15.85 9.83
CA ARG A 111 -9.93 -15.71 9.75
C ARG A 111 -10.70 -15.93 11.05
N LYS A 112 -10.14 -16.69 12.01
CA LYS A 112 -10.78 -16.99 13.31
C LYS A 112 -10.63 -15.87 14.33
N PHE A 113 -9.74 -14.93 14.09
CA PHE A 113 -9.29 -13.99 15.11
C PHE A 113 -9.35 -12.52 14.69
N ALA A 114 -9.56 -12.25 13.40
CA ALA A 114 -9.80 -10.89 12.92
C ALA A 114 -11.29 -10.56 12.95
N ASP A 115 -11.60 -9.38 13.48
CA ASP A 115 -12.95 -8.85 13.54
C ASP A 115 -13.45 -8.45 12.14
N LEU A 116 -12.58 -7.86 11.30
CA LEU A 116 -12.88 -7.53 9.92
C LEU A 116 -11.95 -8.26 8.96
N LYS A 117 -12.55 -8.95 7.98
CA LYS A 117 -11.82 -9.74 6.99
C LYS A 117 -11.62 -8.94 5.72
N ALA A 118 -10.37 -8.86 5.26
CA ALA A 118 -10.05 -8.44 3.90
C ALA A 118 -10.76 -9.34 2.86
N ARG A 119 -11.61 -8.73 2.05
CA ARG A 119 -12.43 -9.39 1.04
C ARG A 119 -12.51 -8.52 -0.21
N GLN A 120 -12.67 -9.16 -1.37
CA GLN A 120 -13.01 -8.50 -2.62
C GLN A 120 -14.45 -8.86 -3.02
N TYR A 121 -15.25 -7.83 -3.29
CA TYR A 121 -16.53 -7.98 -3.98
C TYR A 121 -16.40 -7.54 -5.43
N GLN A 122 -17.16 -8.16 -6.32
CA GLN A 122 -17.26 -7.80 -7.72
C GLN A 122 -18.72 -7.51 -8.08
N CYS A 123 -18.95 -6.34 -8.67
CA CYS A 123 -20.25 -5.92 -9.18
C CYS A 123 -20.17 -5.92 -10.70
N ASN A 124 -21.04 -6.66 -11.36
CA ASN A 124 -21.11 -6.65 -12.81
C ASN A 124 -21.78 -5.35 -13.28
N VAL A 125 -21.13 -4.60 -14.16
CA VAL A 125 -21.61 -3.29 -14.64
C VAL A 125 -21.72 -3.23 -16.15
N HIS A 126 -21.84 -4.39 -16.82
CA HIS A 126 -22.15 -4.41 -18.24
C HIS A 126 -23.43 -3.61 -18.50
N ASN A 127 -23.41 -2.79 -19.57
CA ASN A 127 -24.55 -2.00 -20.04
C ASN A 127 -24.95 -0.79 -19.17
N ILE A 128 -24.08 -0.31 -18.27
CA ILE A 128 -24.29 1.00 -17.66
C ILE A 128 -24.02 2.10 -18.70
N SER A 129 -25.03 2.94 -18.97
CA SER A 129 -24.98 4.02 -19.97
C SER A 129 -24.34 5.32 -19.47
N PHE A 130 -23.96 5.38 -18.19
CA PHE A 130 -23.40 6.57 -17.55
C PHE A 130 -22.00 6.31 -16.97
N GLN A 131 -21.22 7.38 -16.80
CA GLN A 131 -19.93 7.30 -16.12
C GLN A 131 -20.15 7.06 -14.62
N MET A 132 -19.63 5.95 -14.10
CA MET A 132 -19.73 5.64 -12.67
C MET A 132 -18.80 6.57 -11.88
N LYS A 133 -19.35 7.28 -10.90
CA LYS A 133 -18.60 8.20 -10.04
C LYS A 133 -18.46 7.65 -8.64
N HIS A 134 -19.54 7.07 -8.13
CA HIS A 134 -19.55 6.52 -6.79
C HIS A 134 -20.23 5.14 -6.76
N ILE A 135 -19.89 4.37 -5.75
CA ILE A 135 -20.48 3.08 -5.47
C ILE A 135 -20.71 2.93 -3.98
N GLN A 136 -21.72 2.17 -3.62
CA GLN A 136 -22.05 1.83 -2.25
C GLN A 136 -22.38 0.35 -2.19
N LEU A 137 -21.94 -0.31 -1.12
CA LEU A 137 -22.36 -1.66 -0.79
C LEU A 137 -23.50 -1.57 0.22
N VAL A 138 -24.61 -2.26 -0.05
CA VAL A 138 -25.80 -2.27 0.80
C VAL A 138 -26.24 -3.70 1.09
N GLY A 139 -26.87 -3.91 2.24
CA GLY A 139 -27.58 -5.14 2.54
C GLY A 139 -28.69 -5.41 1.51
N LYS A 140 -29.02 -6.69 1.26
CA LYS A 140 -30.06 -7.07 0.29
C LYS A 140 -31.42 -6.39 0.55
N THR A 141 -31.76 -6.11 1.80
CA THR A 141 -33.01 -5.44 2.20
C THR A 141 -32.88 -3.93 2.36
N GLU A 142 -31.67 -3.38 2.28
CA GLU A 142 -31.42 -1.94 2.39
C GLU A 142 -31.66 -1.24 1.03
N PHE A 143 -32.02 0.04 1.07
CA PHE A 143 -32.25 0.84 -0.13
C PHE A 143 -30.95 1.50 -0.59
N CYS A 144 -30.76 1.63 -1.91
CA CYS A 144 -29.78 2.59 -2.42
C CYS A 144 -30.23 3.99 -1.97
N ASN A 145 -29.34 4.79 -1.37
CA ASN A 145 -29.62 6.08 -0.73
C ASN A 145 -29.95 6.08 0.77
N SER A 146 -29.81 4.95 1.49
CA SER A 146 -29.59 5.03 2.93
C SER A 146 -28.30 5.83 3.24
N SER A 147 -28.17 6.40 4.43
CA SER A 147 -27.16 7.40 4.86
C SER A 147 -25.68 6.96 4.82
N HIS A 148 -25.32 5.95 4.02
CA HIS A 148 -23.99 5.38 3.98
C HIS A 148 -23.02 6.20 3.11
N ILE A 149 -21.74 6.05 3.45
CA ILE A 149 -20.63 6.65 2.73
C ILE A 149 -20.55 6.04 1.33
N ARG A 150 -20.70 6.88 0.32
CA ARG A 150 -20.48 6.50 -1.08
C ARG A 150 -18.98 6.53 -1.37
N GLN A 151 -18.42 5.44 -1.83
CA GLN A 151 -17.02 5.34 -2.21
C GLN A 151 -16.82 5.83 -3.64
N PRO A 152 -15.85 6.71 -3.94
CA PRO A 152 -15.49 7.05 -5.31
C PRO A 152 -15.04 5.82 -6.09
N VAL A 153 -15.49 5.71 -7.35
CA VAL A 153 -15.04 4.68 -8.29
C VAL A 153 -13.77 5.16 -8.99
N LEU A 154 -12.68 4.45 -8.76
CA LEU A 154 -11.39 4.72 -9.38
C LEU A 154 -11.29 4.01 -10.73
N TYR A 155 -10.63 4.65 -11.69
CA TYR A 155 -10.35 4.05 -13.00
C TYR A 155 -8.84 3.84 -13.11
N ALA A 156 -8.41 2.59 -13.27
CA ALA A 156 -7.00 2.30 -13.42
C ALA A 156 -6.47 2.88 -14.74
N SER A 157 -5.45 3.73 -14.66
CA SER A 157 -4.82 4.29 -15.84
C SER A 157 -3.96 3.24 -16.53
N VAL A 158 -4.09 3.09 -17.85
CA VAL A 158 -3.19 2.25 -18.65
C VAL A 158 -1.84 2.96 -18.78
N LYS A 159 -0.77 2.31 -18.32
CA LYS A 159 0.59 2.85 -18.23
C LYS A 159 1.57 1.82 -18.81
N LYS A 160 1.63 1.76 -20.15
CA LYS A 160 2.53 0.85 -20.88
C LYS A 160 4.00 1.24 -20.65
N ASN A 161 4.87 0.25 -20.53
CA ASN A 161 6.31 0.42 -20.29
C ASN A 161 6.63 1.14 -18.97
N LYS A 162 5.75 1.04 -17.97
CA LYS A 162 5.88 1.74 -16.69
C LYS A 162 6.02 0.76 -15.54
N PHE A 163 6.71 1.19 -14.49
CA PHE A 163 6.94 0.43 -13.27
C PHE A 163 6.30 1.14 -12.09
N ALA A 164 5.52 0.40 -11.31
CA ALA A 164 4.96 0.91 -10.06
C ALA A 164 5.41 0.13 -8.84
N ILE A 165 5.26 0.75 -7.67
CA ILE A 165 5.44 0.11 -6.37
C ILE A 165 4.11 0.16 -5.60
N CYS A 166 3.74 -0.95 -5.01
CA CYS A 166 2.80 -1.02 -3.91
C CYS A 166 3.60 -1.03 -2.60
N ALA A 167 3.62 0.10 -1.88
CA ALA A 167 4.35 0.25 -0.62
C ALA A 167 3.58 -0.27 0.61
N LYS A 168 2.47 -0.96 0.37
CA LYS A 168 1.52 -1.48 1.37
C LYS A 168 1.01 -0.38 2.30
N ILE A 169 1.44 -0.35 3.57
CA ILE A 169 0.92 0.54 4.60
C ILE A 169 2.05 1.37 5.21
N ALA A 170 1.87 2.68 5.19
CA ALA A 170 2.64 3.65 5.96
C ALA A 170 1.89 3.98 7.25
N TYR A 171 2.52 3.76 8.41
CA TYR A 171 1.87 3.97 9.70
C TYR A 171 2.86 4.41 10.80
N ASN A 172 2.32 5.01 11.86
CA ASN A 172 3.05 5.45 13.04
C ASN A 172 4.20 6.43 12.68
N TYR A 173 5.35 6.30 13.32
CA TYR A 173 6.50 7.16 13.07
C TYR A 173 7.30 6.63 11.87
N LEU A 174 7.48 7.49 10.87
CA LEU A 174 8.40 7.33 9.76
C LEU A 174 9.41 8.47 9.79
N ASN A 175 10.70 8.13 9.65
CA ASN A 175 11.74 9.14 9.55
C ASN A 175 11.62 9.86 8.19
N PRO A 176 11.41 11.18 8.16
CA PRO A 176 11.16 11.90 6.91
C PRO A 176 12.37 11.90 5.96
N LEU A 177 13.61 11.91 6.48
CA LEU A 177 14.82 11.83 5.65
C LEU A 177 14.95 10.45 5.00
N HIS A 178 14.66 9.37 5.72
CA HIS A 178 14.67 8.03 5.14
C HIS A 178 13.61 7.88 4.05
N LEU A 179 12.43 8.51 4.23
CA LEU A 179 11.39 8.53 3.19
C LEU A 179 11.86 9.26 1.93
N ILE A 180 12.47 10.44 2.07
CA ILE A 180 13.03 11.17 0.93
C ILE A 180 14.08 10.33 0.21
N GLU A 181 15.02 9.73 0.96
CA GLU A 181 16.04 8.85 0.39
C GLU A 181 15.43 7.67 -0.35
N TRP A 182 14.42 7.02 0.22
CA TRP A 182 13.72 5.92 -0.41
C TRP A 182 13.06 6.36 -1.73
N PHE A 183 12.32 7.46 -1.74
CA PHE A 183 11.66 7.95 -2.95
C PHE A 183 12.63 8.40 -4.04
N GLU A 184 13.68 9.13 -3.69
CA GLU A 184 14.69 9.56 -4.68
C GLU A 184 15.44 8.37 -5.26
N TYR A 185 15.71 7.34 -4.46
CA TYR A 185 16.23 6.08 -4.99
C TYR A 185 15.24 5.41 -5.96
N GLN A 186 13.96 5.30 -5.60
CA GLN A 186 12.97 4.70 -6.51
C GLN A 186 12.86 5.49 -7.83
N LYS A 187 12.92 6.83 -7.78
CA LYS A 187 12.97 7.69 -8.98
C LYS A 187 14.19 7.40 -9.85
N MET A 188 15.37 7.27 -9.24
CA MET A 188 16.61 6.93 -9.96
C MET A 188 16.49 5.57 -10.66
N MET A 189 15.82 4.60 -10.05
CA MET A 189 15.61 3.28 -10.65
C MET A 189 14.45 3.22 -11.66
N GLY A 190 13.86 4.37 -11.99
CA GLY A 190 12.80 4.53 -13.01
C GLY A 190 11.42 4.07 -12.55
N VAL A 191 11.12 4.17 -11.25
CA VAL A 191 9.76 3.98 -10.73
C VAL A 191 8.90 5.18 -11.11
N ASP A 192 7.76 4.92 -11.73
CA ASP A 192 6.84 5.96 -12.20
C ASP A 192 5.75 6.29 -11.18
N THR A 193 5.37 5.32 -10.35
CA THR A 193 4.29 5.50 -9.38
C THR A 193 4.49 4.65 -8.14
N VAL A 194 4.26 5.21 -6.97
CA VAL A 194 4.23 4.52 -5.68
C VAL A 194 2.85 4.68 -5.07
N LEU A 195 2.13 3.59 -4.89
CA LEU A 195 0.86 3.59 -4.17
C LEU A 195 1.10 3.23 -2.72
N ILE A 196 0.61 4.08 -1.82
CA ILE A 196 0.80 3.97 -0.38
C ILE A 196 -0.56 4.07 0.31
N SER A 197 -0.85 3.10 1.18
CA SER A 197 -2.00 3.20 2.08
C SER A 197 -1.57 3.86 3.39
N LEU A 198 -2.23 4.94 3.80
CA LEU A 198 -1.86 5.72 4.99
C LEU A 198 -2.70 5.32 6.19
N GLN A 199 -2.04 5.10 7.32
CA GLN A 199 -2.68 4.85 8.62
C GLN A 199 -1.95 5.61 9.72
N GLN A 200 -2.42 6.82 10.06
CA GLN A 200 -1.89 7.64 11.17
C GLN A 200 -0.35 7.74 11.16
N VAL A 201 0.19 8.49 10.20
CA VAL A 201 1.63 8.81 10.11
C VAL A 201 1.94 10.13 10.83
N ASN A 202 3.18 10.32 11.31
CA ASN A 202 3.63 11.61 11.87
C ASN A 202 3.60 12.74 10.82
N GLU A 203 3.44 13.98 11.29
CA GLU A 203 3.23 15.17 10.45
C GLU A 203 4.34 15.37 9.41
N ASP A 204 5.60 15.26 9.81
CA ASP A 204 6.74 15.42 8.89
C ASP A 204 6.74 14.38 7.77
N ALA A 205 6.45 13.12 8.11
CA ALA A 205 6.34 12.05 7.12
C ALA A 205 5.17 12.29 6.17
N TYR A 206 4.02 12.74 6.70
CA TYR A 206 2.87 13.11 5.87
C TYR A 206 3.22 14.26 4.90
N ALA A 207 3.97 15.27 5.35
CA ALA A 207 4.41 16.37 4.51
C ALA A 207 5.30 15.90 3.34
N VAL A 208 6.23 14.96 3.59
CA VAL A 208 7.05 14.32 2.54
C VAL A 208 6.17 13.53 1.57
N LEU A 209 5.25 12.72 2.07
CA LEU A 209 4.35 11.93 1.22
C LEU A 209 3.48 12.82 0.33
N LYS A 210 2.96 13.93 0.87
CA LYS A 210 2.20 14.93 0.10
C LYS A 210 3.07 15.68 -0.92
N TYR A 211 4.36 15.90 -0.64
CA TYR A 211 5.29 16.43 -1.63
C TYR A 211 5.36 15.50 -2.85
N TYR A 212 5.58 14.19 -2.62
CA TYR A 212 5.68 13.22 -3.71
C TYR A 212 4.35 12.94 -4.42
N GLU A 213 3.22 13.10 -3.74
CA GLU A 213 1.91 13.08 -4.39
C GLU A 213 1.74 14.26 -5.35
N ARG A 214 2.14 15.48 -4.93
CA ARG A 214 2.11 16.67 -5.80
C ARG A 214 3.08 16.61 -6.97
N GLU A 215 4.25 15.98 -6.79
CA GLU A 215 5.17 15.69 -7.90
C GLU A 215 4.62 14.63 -8.87
N GLY A 216 3.52 13.94 -8.52
CA GLY A 216 2.85 12.97 -9.38
C GLY A 216 3.45 11.57 -9.34
N ILE A 217 4.39 11.29 -8.43
CA ILE A 217 4.93 9.94 -8.24
C ILE A 217 4.18 9.14 -7.17
N ALA A 218 3.56 9.76 -6.17
CA ALA A 218 2.82 9.03 -5.15
C ALA A 218 1.30 9.06 -5.38
N ILE A 219 0.63 7.95 -5.08
CA ILE A 219 -0.83 7.85 -4.90
C ILE A 219 -1.07 7.49 -3.44
N LEU A 220 -1.74 8.36 -2.70
CA LEU A 220 -2.02 8.16 -1.28
C LEU A 220 -3.48 7.73 -1.08
N ILE A 221 -3.69 6.64 -0.34
CA ILE A 221 -5.02 6.14 0.01
C ILE A 221 -5.12 6.04 1.53
N SER A 222 -5.96 6.85 2.15
CA SER A 222 -6.10 6.82 3.60
C SER A 222 -7.03 5.70 4.05
N PHE A 223 -6.61 4.95 5.07
CA PHE A 223 -7.54 4.16 5.87
C PHE A 223 -8.50 5.08 6.63
N PRO A 224 -9.73 4.62 6.93
CA PRO A 224 -10.64 5.40 7.75
C PRO A 224 -10.08 5.54 9.17
N CYS A 225 -10.23 6.74 9.74
CA CYS A 225 -9.76 7.04 11.09
C CYS A 225 -10.36 6.10 12.14
N LYS A 226 -11.62 5.68 11.95
CA LYS A 226 -12.31 4.70 12.81
C LYS A 226 -12.77 3.51 11.98
N LEU A 227 -12.48 2.31 12.46
CA LEU A 227 -13.12 1.10 11.95
C LEU A 227 -14.49 0.92 12.61
N PRO A 228 -15.42 0.22 11.95
CA PRO A 228 -16.64 -0.21 12.60
C PRO A 228 -16.34 -0.94 13.91
N GLY A 229 -16.93 -0.49 15.02
CA GLY A 229 -16.73 -1.07 16.35
C GLY A 229 -15.46 -0.61 17.10
N ASP A 230 -14.78 0.45 16.67
CA ASP A 230 -13.56 1.00 17.31
C ASP A 230 -12.47 -0.07 17.54
N ILE A 231 -12.32 -0.97 16.57
CA ILE A 231 -11.36 -2.08 16.62
C ILE A 231 -9.94 -1.54 16.62
N ASP A 232 -9.12 -2.04 17.54
CA ASP A 232 -7.68 -1.83 17.52
C ASP A 232 -7.06 -2.55 16.32
N ARG A 233 -6.53 -1.76 15.38
CA ARG A 233 -5.87 -2.27 14.17
C ARG A 233 -4.54 -2.97 14.46
N GLY A 234 -3.95 -2.73 15.64
CA GLY A 234 -2.66 -3.30 16.03
C GLY A 234 -1.45 -2.64 15.38
N PHE A 235 -1.60 -1.48 14.73
CA PHE A 235 -0.49 -0.68 14.18
C PHE A 235 0.28 0.08 15.27
N SER A 236 0.74 -0.66 16.29
CA SER A 236 1.67 -0.17 17.30
C SER A 236 2.90 -1.07 17.33
N PRO A 237 4.07 -0.56 17.77
CA PRO A 237 5.31 -1.34 17.83
C PRO A 237 5.17 -2.68 18.59
N HIS A 238 4.25 -2.76 19.55
CA HIS A 238 4.03 -3.92 20.40
C HIS A 238 2.92 -4.87 19.93
N LYS A 239 2.14 -4.49 18.89
CA LYS A 239 0.99 -5.27 18.38
C LYS A 239 1.14 -5.66 16.90
N TRP A 240 2.38 -5.67 16.39
CA TRP A 240 2.75 -5.90 14.98
C TRP A 240 2.28 -7.24 14.36
N HIS A 241 1.65 -8.14 15.13
CA HIS A 241 1.02 -9.38 14.64
C HIS A 241 -0.42 -9.55 15.13
N TYR A 242 -1.07 -8.45 15.48
CA TYR A 242 -2.49 -8.48 15.80
C TYR A 242 -3.29 -8.94 14.59
N HIS A 243 -4.35 -9.71 14.81
CA HIS A 243 -5.03 -10.39 13.72
C HIS A 243 -5.63 -9.42 12.69
N GLN A 244 -6.06 -8.23 13.14
CA GLN A 244 -6.58 -7.19 12.25
C GLN A 244 -5.51 -6.59 11.32
N SER A 245 -4.27 -6.39 11.78
CA SER A 245 -3.22 -5.76 10.95
C SER A 245 -2.94 -6.57 9.68
N THR A 246 -3.05 -7.89 9.75
CA THR A 246 -2.84 -8.78 8.60
C THR A 246 -3.91 -8.61 7.52
N HIS A 247 -5.14 -8.33 7.92
CA HIS A 247 -6.23 -8.04 6.98
C HIS A 247 -6.16 -6.61 6.47
N ASP A 248 -5.72 -5.65 7.30
CA ASP A 248 -5.49 -4.28 6.87
C ASP A 248 -4.38 -4.25 5.80
N GLU A 249 -3.25 -4.93 6.03
CA GLU A 249 -2.19 -5.09 5.02
C GLU A 249 -2.73 -5.72 3.74
N GLN A 250 -3.53 -6.79 3.87
CA GLN A 250 -4.06 -7.48 2.71
C GLN A 250 -5.04 -6.63 1.90
N VAL A 251 -5.94 -5.87 2.54
CA VAL A 251 -6.89 -5.02 1.80
C VAL A 251 -6.15 -3.91 1.05
N ALA A 252 -5.05 -3.40 1.60
CA ALA A 252 -4.14 -2.47 0.91
C ALA A 252 -3.48 -3.13 -0.31
N VAL A 253 -2.99 -4.38 -0.19
CA VAL A 253 -2.42 -5.15 -1.31
C VAL A 253 -3.46 -5.41 -2.41
N TYR A 254 -4.70 -5.78 -2.04
CA TYR A 254 -5.78 -5.94 -3.01
C TYR A 254 -6.08 -4.62 -3.73
N SER A 255 -6.16 -3.51 -3.00
CA SER A 255 -6.33 -2.17 -3.58
C SER A 255 -5.21 -1.82 -4.56
N CYS A 256 -3.95 -2.04 -4.17
CA CYS A 256 -2.80 -1.84 -5.04
C CYS A 256 -2.92 -2.61 -6.35
N LYS A 257 -3.25 -3.91 -6.27
CA LYS A 257 -3.39 -4.77 -7.46
C LYS A 257 -4.43 -4.21 -8.43
N GLU A 258 -5.58 -3.80 -7.91
CA GLU A 258 -6.67 -3.33 -8.77
C GLU A 258 -6.39 -1.93 -9.34
N ILE A 259 -5.75 -1.02 -8.59
CA ILE A 259 -5.43 0.36 -9.03
C ILE A 259 -4.24 0.37 -10.01
N LEU A 260 -3.21 -0.43 -9.74
CA LEU A 260 -1.98 -0.49 -10.53
C LEU A 260 -2.06 -1.51 -11.68
N GLN A 261 -3.25 -2.06 -11.99
CA GLN A 261 -3.41 -3.09 -13.00
C GLN A 261 -2.97 -2.67 -14.42
N GLY A 262 -2.93 -1.36 -14.68
CA GLY A 262 -2.59 -0.80 -15.98
C GLY A 262 -1.08 -0.68 -16.23
N PHE A 263 -0.24 -0.99 -15.22
CA PHE A 263 1.21 -0.99 -15.34
C PHE A 263 1.72 -2.31 -15.92
N ASP A 264 2.88 -2.28 -16.58
CA ASP A 264 3.54 -3.50 -17.06
C ASP A 264 4.14 -4.30 -15.90
N PHE A 265 4.69 -3.59 -14.91
CA PHE A 265 5.36 -4.17 -13.75
C PHE A 265 4.97 -3.46 -12.47
N VAL A 266 4.79 -4.24 -11.42
CA VAL A 266 4.53 -3.72 -10.08
C VAL A 266 5.37 -4.50 -9.07
N ALA A 267 6.08 -3.81 -8.18
CA ALA A 267 6.70 -4.45 -7.03
C ALA A 267 5.85 -4.26 -5.76
N VAL A 268 5.83 -5.27 -4.90
CA VAL A 268 5.28 -5.16 -3.54
C VAL A 268 6.45 -5.13 -2.58
N VAL A 269 6.80 -3.94 -2.10
CA VAL A 269 7.95 -3.68 -1.21
C VAL A 269 7.53 -2.74 -0.08
N ASP A 270 8.30 -2.70 1.00
CA ASP A 270 8.09 -1.79 2.12
C ASP A 270 8.94 -0.50 1.98
N LEU A 271 8.65 0.55 2.75
CA LEU A 271 9.33 1.85 2.69
C LEU A 271 10.78 1.84 3.23
N ASP A 272 11.25 0.67 3.65
CA ASP A 272 12.61 0.38 4.09
C ASP A 272 13.31 -0.67 3.20
N GLU A 273 12.73 -0.95 2.03
CA GLU A 273 13.20 -1.95 1.08
C GLU A 273 13.61 -1.37 -0.28
N TYR A 274 14.75 -1.82 -0.80
CA TYR A 274 15.38 -1.34 -2.03
C TYR A 274 15.65 -2.53 -2.96
N ILE A 275 15.19 -2.49 -4.21
CA ILE A 275 15.51 -3.53 -5.20
C ILE A 275 16.83 -3.13 -5.86
N VAL A 276 17.90 -3.86 -5.61
CA VAL A 276 19.24 -3.51 -6.11
C VAL A 276 19.64 -4.46 -7.23
N HIS A 277 19.77 -3.93 -8.45
CA HIS A 277 20.47 -4.58 -9.55
C HIS A 277 21.98 -4.36 -9.45
N GLU A 278 22.80 -5.34 -9.85
CA GLU A 278 24.25 -5.28 -9.78
C GLU A 278 24.84 -4.04 -10.47
N ASN A 279 24.23 -3.63 -11.58
CA ASN A 279 24.65 -2.49 -12.38
C ASN A 279 23.81 -1.23 -12.16
N PHE A 280 22.90 -1.22 -11.18
CA PHE A 280 21.95 -0.10 -10.95
C PHE A 280 21.11 0.29 -12.19
N SER A 281 20.88 -0.67 -13.08
CA SER A 281 20.01 -0.49 -14.25
C SER A 281 18.59 -0.14 -13.81
N ILE A 282 17.93 0.70 -14.61
CA ILE A 282 16.51 1.01 -14.45
C ILE A 282 15.71 -0.30 -14.44
N TYR A 283 14.73 -0.42 -13.56
CA TYR A 283 14.01 -1.68 -13.37
C TYR A 283 13.34 -2.19 -14.63
N THR A 284 12.72 -1.29 -15.41
CA THR A 284 12.05 -1.66 -16.66
C THR A 284 13.02 -2.17 -17.71
N GLU A 285 14.23 -1.62 -17.77
CA GLU A 285 15.29 -2.08 -18.65
C GLU A 285 15.68 -3.50 -18.28
N MET A 286 16.13 -3.73 -17.05
CA MET A 286 16.50 -5.06 -16.52
C MET A 286 15.38 -6.09 -16.75
N LEU A 287 14.11 -5.73 -16.51
CA LEU A 287 12.99 -6.65 -16.69
C LEU A 287 12.75 -7.00 -18.17
N LYS A 288 12.89 -6.03 -19.08
CA LYS A 288 12.56 -6.23 -20.51
C LYS A 288 13.72 -6.79 -21.33
N SER A 289 14.96 -6.39 -21.03
CA SER A 289 16.13 -6.84 -21.78
C SER A 289 16.71 -8.15 -21.27
N GLU A 290 16.58 -8.44 -19.97
CA GLU A 290 17.21 -9.62 -19.36
C GLU A 290 16.18 -10.65 -18.89
N LEU A 291 15.24 -10.26 -18.02
CA LEU A 291 14.41 -11.25 -17.31
C LEU A 291 13.25 -11.80 -18.14
N LEU A 292 12.48 -10.97 -18.84
CA LEU A 292 11.36 -11.44 -19.64
C LEU A 292 11.77 -12.31 -20.84
N PRO A 293 12.85 -12.00 -21.59
CA PRO A 293 13.34 -12.89 -22.64
C PRO A 293 13.74 -14.28 -22.10
N ALA A 294 14.35 -14.33 -20.91
CA ALA A 294 14.73 -15.58 -20.27
C ALA A 294 13.53 -16.35 -19.70
N TYR A 295 12.46 -15.66 -19.32
CA TYR A 295 11.27 -16.24 -18.69
C TYR A 295 9.99 -15.65 -19.29
N PRO A 296 9.65 -16.00 -20.55
CA PRO A 296 8.53 -15.38 -21.29
C PRO A 296 7.17 -15.64 -20.64
N ASP A 297 7.04 -16.72 -19.88
CA ASP A 297 5.83 -17.14 -19.15
C ASP A 297 5.81 -16.68 -17.68
N ALA A 298 6.70 -15.76 -17.28
CA ALA A 298 6.71 -15.21 -15.93
C ALA A 298 5.46 -14.35 -15.66
N ALA A 299 4.75 -14.67 -14.58
CA ALA A 299 3.79 -13.77 -13.93
C ALA A 299 4.45 -12.92 -12.84
N SER A 300 5.53 -13.41 -12.24
CA SER A 300 6.28 -12.67 -11.22
C SER A 300 7.72 -13.14 -11.11
N PHE A 301 8.57 -12.24 -10.62
CA PHE A 301 9.94 -12.48 -10.20
C PHE A 301 10.06 -12.33 -8.69
N THR A 302 10.38 -13.43 -8.01
CA THR A 302 10.55 -13.47 -6.56
C THR A 302 12.00 -13.18 -6.22
N LEU A 303 12.22 -12.09 -5.48
CA LEU A 303 13.52 -11.57 -5.06
C LEU A 303 13.88 -12.10 -3.67
N ARG A 304 15.14 -12.48 -3.46
CA ARG A 304 15.64 -12.83 -2.11
C ARG A 304 15.97 -11.56 -1.34
N VAL A 305 15.69 -11.57 -0.05
CA VAL A 305 15.97 -10.44 0.85
C VAL A 305 17.31 -10.62 1.53
N SER A 306 18.13 -9.56 1.56
CA SER A 306 19.25 -9.42 2.48
C SER A 306 18.94 -8.33 3.50
N PHE A 307 19.11 -8.64 4.78
CA PHE A 307 18.84 -7.68 5.84
C PHE A 307 20.07 -6.83 6.13
N PHE A 308 19.88 -5.51 6.14
CA PHE A 308 20.81 -4.53 6.68
C PHE A 308 20.33 -4.17 8.09
N ILE A 309 20.97 -4.78 9.09
CA ILE A 309 20.56 -4.64 10.49
C ILE A 309 21.20 -3.39 11.08
N THR A 310 20.39 -2.37 11.39
CA THR A 310 20.88 -1.10 11.93
C THR A 310 21.50 -1.25 13.32
N ASP A 311 21.05 -2.24 14.08
CA ASP A 311 21.56 -2.53 15.44
C ASP A 311 22.96 -3.15 15.44
N TRP A 312 23.52 -3.52 14.27
CA TRP A 312 24.93 -3.89 14.16
C TRP A 312 25.89 -2.70 14.21
N GLY A 313 25.36 -1.49 14.35
CA GLY A 313 26.09 -0.24 14.40
C GLY A 313 26.41 0.32 13.01
N VAL A 314 26.77 1.60 13.02
CA VAL A 314 27.24 2.30 11.81
C VAL A 314 28.48 1.59 11.27
N SER A 315 28.51 1.38 9.96
CA SER A 315 29.58 0.63 9.29
C SER A 315 30.04 1.24 7.98
N GLY A 316 29.39 2.29 7.51
CA GLY A 316 29.77 3.04 6.32
C GLY A 316 29.80 4.54 6.58
N VAL A 317 29.30 5.32 5.62
CA VAL A 317 29.44 6.78 5.56
C VAL A 317 28.07 7.45 5.67
N GLU A 318 28.01 8.52 6.45
CA GLU A 318 26.81 9.34 6.64
C GLU A 318 26.60 10.35 5.49
N PRO A 319 25.38 10.90 5.31
CA PRO A 319 24.21 10.77 6.19
C PRO A 319 23.12 9.80 5.73
N LEU A 320 23.19 9.27 4.51
CA LEU A 320 22.15 8.40 3.96
C LEU A 320 22.10 7.05 4.70
N ILE A 321 20.90 6.52 4.96
CA ILE A 321 20.74 5.21 5.63
C ILE A 321 21.42 4.11 4.82
N THR A 322 21.31 4.17 3.49
CA THR A 322 21.86 3.16 2.58
C THR A 322 23.38 3.15 2.51
N SER A 323 24.05 4.29 2.77
CA SER A 323 25.51 4.38 2.87
C SER A 323 26.03 4.23 4.30
N LYS A 324 25.22 4.55 5.32
CA LYS A 324 25.56 4.48 6.74
C LYS A 324 25.63 3.05 7.25
N TYR A 325 24.71 2.19 6.80
CA TYR A 325 24.65 0.77 7.18
C TYR A 325 24.96 -0.10 5.97
N ILE A 326 26.20 -0.55 5.85
CA ILE A 326 26.65 -1.38 4.72
C ILE A 326 26.82 -2.86 5.07
N ARG A 327 26.67 -3.22 6.35
CA ARG A 327 26.70 -4.62 6.77
C ARG A 327 25.36 -5.27 6.55
N ARG A 328 25.34 -6.37 5.80
CA ARG A 328 24.13 -7.17 5.56
C ARG A 328 24.30 -8.66 5.84
N SER A 329 23.18 -9.36 5.98
CA SER A 329 23.12 -10.81 5.94
C SER A 329 23.40 -11.35 4.53
N LYS A 330 23.63 -12.66 4.43
CA LYS A 330 23.46 -13.37 3.14
C LYS A 330 21.98 -13.29 2.70
N PRO A 331 21.67 -13.36 1.40
CA PRO A 331 20.29 -13.43 0.94
C PRO A 331 19.57 -14.64 1.54
N LEU A 332 18.45 -14.42 2.20
CA LEU A 332 17.73 -15.45 2.95
C LEU A 332 16.81 -16.27 2.03
N PHE A 333 16.72 -17.58 2.28
CA PHE A 333 15.94 -18.50 1.44
C PHE A 333 14.44 -18.50 1.75
N ASN A 334 14.01 -17.97 2.88
CA ASN A 334 12.61 -17.94 3.30
C ASN A 334 12.04 -16.52 3.38
N ARG A 335 12.82 -15.50 3.00
CA ARG A 335 12.39 -14.10 2.95
C ARG A 335 12.44 -13.62 1.52
N PHE A 336 11.29 -13.16 1.03
CA PHE A 336 11.13 -12.74 -0.35
C PHE A 336 10.06 -11.68 -0.52
N LYS A 337 10.23 -10.91 -1.60
CA LYS A 337 9.24 -9.98 -2.18
C LYS A 337 9.14 -10.25 -3.67
N ASN A 338 8.16 -9.63 -4.33
CA ASN A 338 7.91 -9.92 -5.74
C ASN A 338 7.81 -8.64 -6.56
N ILE A 339 8.35 -8.72 -7.77
CA ILE A 339 7.92 -7.91 -8.91
C ILE A 339 6.93 -8.79 -9.68
N TYR A 340 5.73 -8.29 -10.00
CA TYR A 340 4.72 -9.03 -10.75
C TYR A 340 4.26 -8.26 -11.98
N LEU A 341 3.74 -9.02 -12.93
CA LEU A 341 3.10 -8.50 -14.14
C LEU A 341 1.59 -8.55 -13.91
N PRO A 342 0.90 -7.40 -13.77
CA PRO A 342 -0.52 -7.38 -13.43
C PRO A 342 -1.38 -8.16 -14.42
N ASN A 343 -1.08 -8.08 -15.72
CA ASN A 343 -1.81 -8.80 -16.78
C ASN A 343 -1.63 -10.34 -16.76
N ARG A 344 -0.73 -10.87 -15.93
CA ARG A 344 -0.45 -12.32 -15.78
C ARG A 344 -0.74 -12.84 -14.38
N THR A 345 -1.26 -11.98 -13.51
CA THR A 345 -1.48 -12.26 -12.10
C THR A 345 -2.96 -12.42 -11.80
N ALA A 346 -3.36 -13.55 -11.21
CA ALA A 346 -4.74 -13.77 -10.79
C ALA A 346 -5.03 -13.05 -9.47
N THR A 347 -4.18 -13.28 -8.47
CA THR A 347 -4.26 -12.63 -7.15
C THR A 347 -2.89 -12.59 -6.46
N MET A 348 -2.79 -11.92 -5.31
CA MET A 348 -1.57 -11.81 -4.52
C MET A 348 -1.86 -11.50 -3.05
N ASP A 349 -0.89 -11.84 -2.21
CA ASP A 349 -0.71 -11.31 -0.86
C ASP A 349 0.63 -10.56 -0.80
N THR A 350 0.96 -10.03 0.38
CA THR A 350 2.21 -9.30 0.65
C THR A 350 3.48 -10.03 0.21
N HIS A 351 3.49 -11.36 0.25
CA HIS A 351 4.66 -12.19 0.02
C HIS A 351 4.52 -13.11 -1.20
N VAL A 352 3.32 -13.39 -1.67
CA VAL A 352 3.02 -14.43 -2.64
C VAL A 352 2.16 -13.88 -3.78
N VAL A 353 2.57 -14.20 -5.00
CA VAL A 353 1.79 -13.95 -6.21
C VAL A 353 1.20 -15.26 -6.72
N TRP A 354 -0.08 -15.28 -7.07
CA TRP A 354 -0.72 -16.41 -7.72
C TRP A 354 -0.92 -16.10 -9.21
N PRO A 355 -0.20 -16.81 -10.11
CA PRO A 355 -0.31 -16.60 -11.55
C PRO A 355 -1.67 -16.97 -12.13
N MET A 356 -2.03 -16.36 -13.26
CA MET A 356 -3.09 -16.88 -14.13
C MET A 356 -2.64 -18.19 -14.80
N LYS A 357 -3.61 -19.00 -15.26
CA LYS A 357 -3.33 -20.24 -16.02
C LYS A 357 -2.40 -19.94 -17.20
N GLY A 358 -1.36 -20.76 -17.37
CA GLY A 358 -0.36 -20.61 -18.43
C GLY A 358 0.84 -19.74 -18.05
N TYR A 359 0.83 -19.12 -16.88
CA TYR A 359 1.97 -18.36 -16.34
C TYR A 359 2.50 -18.97 -15.05
N ARG A 360 3.73 -18.62 -14.67
CA ARG A 360 4.38 -19.13 -13.45
C ARG A 360 5.14 -18.06 -12.67
N ARG A 361 5.42 -18.38 -11.41
CA ARG A 361 6.35 -17.60 -10.58
C ARG A 361 7.78 -18.01 -10.89
N ILE A 362 8.66 -17.03 -11.05
CA ILE A 362 10.09 -17.25 -11.25
C ILE A 362 10.83 -16.84 -9.98
N ARG A 363 11.48 -17.79 -9.35
CA ARG A 363 12.34 -17.49 -8.20
C ARG A 363 13.75 -17.17 -8.69
N LEU A 364 14.16 -15.93 -8.57
CA LEU A 364 15.51 -15.53 -8.97
C LEU A 364 16.53 -16.17 -8.01
N ARG A 365 17.46 -16.92 -8.59
CA ARG A 365 18.60 -17.53 -7.88
C ARG A 365 19.86 -16.68 -7.97
N SER A 366 19.92 -15.80 -8.96
CA SER A 366 21.08 -14.95 -9.24
C SER A 366 21.29 -13.91 -8.13
N HIS A 367 22.55 -13.57 -7.88
CA HIS A 367 22.96 -12.47 -6.99
C HIS A 367 22.84 -11.10 -7.67
N ASN A 368 22.45 -11.07 -8.94
CA ASN A 368 22.42 -9.85 -9.74
C ASN A 368 21.25 -8.95 -9.33
N VAL A 369 20.16 -9.50 -8.81
CA VAL A 369 19.01 -8.73 -8.30
C VAL A 369 18.68 -9.20 -6.89
N ILE A 370 18.84 -8.32 -5.90
CA ILE A 370 18.60 -8.62 -4.49
C ILE A 370 17.72 -7.52 -3.90
N LEU A 371 16.80 -7.88 -3.01
CA LEU A 371 16.09 -6.91 -2.20
C LEU A 371 16.89 -6.60 -0.93
N TYR A 372 17.24 -5.35 -0.71
CA TYR A 372 17.87 -4.87 0.51
C TYR A 372 16.78 -4.40 1.45
N HIS A 373 16.78 -4.89 2.69
CA HIS A 373 15.80 -4.50 3.70
C HIS A 373 16.53 -3.93 4.93
N TYR A 374 16.40 -2.63 5.16
CA TYR A 374 17.03 -1.90 6.26
C TYR A 374 16.12 -1.90 7.48
N ARG A 375 16.56 -2.49 8.59
CA ARG A 375 15.69 -2.64 9.77
C ARG A 375 16.46 -2.80 11.07
N LYS A 376 15.77 -2.52 12.17
CA LYS A 376 16.18 -2.99 13.49
C LYS A 376 16.01 -4.50 13.63
N CYS A 377 16.80 -5.10 14.50
CA CYS A 377 16.62 -6.46 14.94
C CYS A 377 15.27 -6.59 15.64
N LYS A 378 14.52 -7.64 15.34
CA LYS A 378 13.31 -7.95 16.11
C LYS A 378 13.72 -8.81 17.30
N ASN A 379 13.80 -8.21 18.48
CA ASN A 379 13.92 -8.94 19.74
C ASN A 379 12.50 -9.32 20.18
N SER A 380 12.02 -10.48 19.77
CA SER A 380 10.78 -11.03 20.31
C SER A 380 10.99 -12.51 20.60
N ASP A 381 10.59 -12.95 21.78
CA ASP A 381 10.74 -14.32 22.28
C ASP A 381 10.10 -15.40 21.38
N ASN A 382 9.29 -15.00 20.38
CA ASN A 382 8.55 -15.89 19.49
C ASN A 382 8.86 -15.72 17.98
N THR A 383 9.89 -14.97 17.57
CA THR A 383 10.30 -14.95 16.16
C THR A 383 11.63 -15.65 15.95
N THR A 384 11.70 -16.51 14.93
CA THR A 384 12.92 -17.20 14.48
C THR A 384 13.97 -16.25 13.87
N ASP A 385 13.75 -14.94 13.88
CA ASP A 385 14.69 -13.94 13.35
C ASP A 385 15.73 -13.61 14.43
N VAL A 386 16.62 -14.56 14.74
CA VAL A 386 17.78 -14.29 15.60
C VAL A 386 18.81 -13.50 14.78
N CYS A 387 18.49 -12.25 14.46
CA CYS A 387 19.27 -11.46 13.50
C CYS A 387 20.74 -11.29 13.93
N MET A 388 21.00 -11.38 15.23
CA MET A 388 22.34 -11.32 15.82
C MET A 388 23.22 -12.53 15.46
N THR A 389 22.63 -13.64 15.02
CA THR A 389 23.37 -14.85 14.59
C THR A 389 23.73 -14.84 13.10
N PHE A 390 23.21 -13.90 12.32
CA PHE A 390 23.55 -13.86 10.90
C PHE A 390 25.02 -13.49 10.70
N SER A 391 25.67 -14.19 9.76
CA SER A 391 26.98 -13.79 9.26
C SER A 391 26.89 -12.40 8.64
N LYS A 392 27.82 -11.50 9.01
CA LYS A 392 27.87 -10.11 8.55
C LYS A 392 28.77 -10.00 7.32
N HIS A 393 28.29 -9.34 6.28
CA HIS A 393 29.04 -9.08 5.04
C HIS A 393 28.99 -7.59 4.74
N ASN A 394 30.13 -6.97 4.42
CA ASN A 394 30.14 -5.61 3.93
C ASN A 394 29.67 -5.59 2.46
N ASP A 395 28.69 -4.75 2.15
CA ASP A 395 28.18 -4.54 0.82
C ASP A 395 28.19 -3.05 0.49
N THR A 396 29.15 -2.64 -0.33
CA THR A 396 29.39 -1.24 -0.68
C THR A 396 28.64 -0.84 -1.95
N LYS A 397 27.72 -1.66 -2.48
CA LYS A 397 27.04 -1.34 -3.74
C LYS A 397 26.33 0.01 -3.67
N MET A 398 25.57 0.27 -2.59
CA MET A 398 24.84 1.53 -2.41
C MET A 398 25.76 2.76 -2.30
N ILE A 399 27.02 2.58 -1.87
CA ILE A 399 28.00 3.69 -1.85
C ILE A 399 28.27 4.21 -3.27
N LYS A 400 28.22 3.35 -4.30
CA LYS A 400 28.51 3.73 -5.69
C LYS A 400 27.58 4.83 -6.22
N ILE A 401 26.35 4.88 -5.73
CA ILE A 401 25.33 5.87 -6.14
C ILE A 401 25.08 6.94 -5.06
N MET A 402 25.83 6.89 -3.95
CA MET A 402 25.56 7.71 -2.76
C MET A 402 25.61 9.21 -3.07
N PHE A 403 26.60 9.67 -3.84
CA PHE A 403 26.72 11.10 -4.13
C PHE A 403 25.54 11.63 -4.95
N GLU A 404 25.15 10.91 -6.01
CA GLU A 404 23.98 11.30 -6.81
C GLU A 404 22.68 11.26 -5.99
N LEU A 405 22.50 10.22 -5.17
CA LEU A 405 21.33 10.09 -4.30
C LEU A 405 21.30 11.21 -3.25
N TYR A 406 22.45 11.51 -2.65
CA TYR A 406 22.59 12.53 -1.61
C TYR A 406 22.18 13.92 -2.11
N ASP A 407 22.66 14.31 -3.29
CA ASP A 407 22.32 15.61 -3.88
C ASP A 407 20.81 15.76 -4.10
N LYS A 408 20.14 14.69 -4.56
CA LYS A 408 18.67 14.66 -4.73
C LYS A 408 17.95 14.75 -3.38
N VAL A 409 18.43 14.01 -2.37
CA VAL A 409 17.85 14.02 -1.01
C VAL A 409 17.94 15.41 -0.40
N VAL A 410 19.11 16.04 -0.44
CA VAL A 410 19.32 17.40 0.10
C VAL A 410 18.45 18.42 -0.62
N ALA A 411 18.28 18.29 -1.94
CA ALA A 411 17.42 19.18 -2.71
C ALA A 411 15.96 19.12 -2.23
N VAL A 412 15.42 17.91 -1.99
CA VAL A 412 14.04 17.72 -1.51
C VAL A 412 13.92 18.13 -0.04
N GLN A 413 14.89 17.76 0.80
CA GLN A 413 14.92 18.14 2.21
C GLN A 413 14.77 19.66 2.39
N ARG A 414 15.52 20.45 1.60
CA ARG A 414 15.41 21.92 1.61
C ARG A 414 14.03 22.42 1.19
N ARG A 415 13.41 21.81 0.17
CA ARG A 415 12.06 22.17 -0.30
C ARG A 415 10.97 21.83 0.70
N CYS A 416 11.15 20.74 1.45
CA CYS A 416 10.22 20.32 2.48
C CYS A 416 10.41 21.06 3.82
N GLY A 417 11.46 21.86 3.97
CA GLY A 417 11.75 22.57 5.22
C GLY A 417 12.15 21.65 6.37
N ILE A 418 12.66 20.45 6.07
CA ILE A 418 13.07 19.47 7.09
C ILE A 418 14.47 19.83 7.58
N SER A 419 14.60 20.13 8.87
CA SER A 419 15.91 20.35 9.49
C SER A 419 16.79 19.10 9.38
N ALA A 420 18.08 19.30 9.13
CA ALA A 420 19.07 18.23 9.08
C ALA A 420 19.32 17.59 10.45
#